data_AF-A0A965QX72-F1
#
_entry.id   AF-A0A965QX72-F1
#
_cell.length_a   1.000
_cell.length_b   1.000
_cell.length_c   1.000
_cell.angle_alpha   90.00
_cell.angle_beta   90.00
_cell.angle_gamma   90.00
#
_symmetry.space_group_name_H-M   'P 1'
#
loop_
_entity.id
_entity.type
_entity.pdbx_description
1 polymer ?
#
loop_
_entity_poly.entity_id
_entity_poly.type
_entity_poly.pdbx_seq_one_letter_code
_entity_poly.pdbx_strand_id
1 'polypeptide(L)'
;MIVFFPTYARRVPGGWCASVAGMVVRPLPERSRRRVLAVAVLRRLLELEDAQLASDVFRRRAESFLFQRVAGRRVTIELGGRRFAAGQSDRSGHFHAEFDLEESFVAGLAPSGSDRRLAYAAVLDDGDEDTPTAPPAGAVHVVDASGTSVISDID
;
A
#
# COMPACT_ATOMS: atom_id res chain seq x y z
N MET A 1 2.62 7.73 -5.53
CA MET A 1 1.72 6.57 -5.30
C MET A 1 1.98 5.98 -3.92
N ILE A 2 0.91 5.63 -3.21
CA ILE A 2 0.97 4.89 -1.95
C ILE A 2 0.56 3.44 -2.25
N VAL A 3 1.31 2.48 -1.73
CA VAL A 3 0.96 1.05 -1.73
C VAL A 3 0.72 0.64 -0.29
N PHE A 4 -0.52 0.29 0.06
CA PHE A 4 -0.85 -0.22 1.39
C PHE A 4 -0.61 -1.71 1.48
N PHE A 5 -0.10 -2.16 2.63
CA PHE A 5 0.12 -3.57 2.91
C PHE A 5 -1.07 -4.16 3.66
N PRO A 6 -1.38 -5.45 3.46
CA PRO A 6 -2.30 -6.17 4.32
C PRO A 6 -1.81 -6.12 5.77
N THR A 7 -2.68 -5.72 6.67
CA THR A 7 -2.38 -5.52 8.09
C THR A 7 -3.54 -6.01 8.94
N TYR A 8 -3.32 -6.11 10.26
CA TYR A 8 -4.28 -6.67 11.20
C TYR A 8 -4.72 -5.65 12.23
N ALA A 9 -5.96 -5.81 12.70
CA ALA A 9 -6.45 -5.23 13.93
C ALA A 9 -6.54 -6.36 14.95
N ARG A 10 -5.87 -6.17 16.09
CA ARG A 10 -5.86 -7.12 17.20
C ARG A 10 -6.71 -6.60 18.35
N ARG A 11 -7.26 -7.50 19.15
CA ARG A 11 -8.03 -7.12 20.33
C ARG A 11 -7.14 -6.55 21.43
N VAL A 12 -7.57 -5.48 22.08
CA VAL A 12 -6.91 -4.85 23.24
C VAL A 12 -7.95 -4.50 24.32
N PRO A 13 -7.57 -4.23 25.58
CA PRO A 13 -8.53 -3.78 26.59
C PRO A 13 -9.28 -2.52 26.11
N GLY A 14 -10.61 -2.61 26.00
CA GLY A 14 -11.46 -1.50 25.56
C GLY A 14 -11.77 -1.44 24.06
N GLY A 15 -11.22 -2.34 23.24
CA GLY A 15 -11.55 -2.42 21.82
C GLY A 15 -10.50 -3.12 20.98
N TRP A 16 -10.00 -2.40 19.96
CA TRP A 16 -9.13 -2.94 18.92
C TRP A 16 -7.95 -2.01 18.69
N CYS A 17 -6.76 -2.56 18.47
CA CYS A 17 -5.60 -1.82 18.01
C CYS A 17 -5.38 -2.20 16.53
N ALA A 18 -5.59 -1.24 15.63
CA ALA A 18 -5.45 -1.43 14.19
C ALA A 18 -4.09 -0.90 13.72
N SER A 19 -3.38 -1.72 12.95
CA SER A 19 -2.12 -1.32 12.30
C SER A 19 -2.40 -0.93 10.86
N VAL A 20 -1.74 0.12 10.37
CA VAL A 20 -1.74 0.53 8.96
C VAL A 20 -0.30 0.71 8.54
N ALA A 21 0.05 0.09 7.42
CA ALA A 21 1.41 0.09 6.89
C ALA A 21 1.40 0.20 5.37
N GLY A 22 2.49 0.71 4.82
CA GLY A 22 2.68 0.76 3.39
C GLY A 22 3.98 1.41 2.97
N MET A 23 4.06 1.71 1.68
CA MET A 23 5.19 2.39 1.08
C MET A 23 4.72 3.54 0.17
N VAL A 24 5.46 4.64 0.20
CA VAL A 24 5.32 5.75 -0.74
C VAL A 24 6.38 5.62 -1.82
N VAL A 25 5.94 5.53 -3.07
CA VAL A 25 6.79 5.37 -4.24
C VAL A 25 6.37 6.33 -5.35
N ARG A 26 7.32 6.65 -6.23
CA ARG A 26 7.07 7.36 -7.48
C ARG A 26 7.71 6.57 -8.63
N PRO A 27 7.10 6.52 -9.83
CA PRO A 27 7.78 5.98 -11.00
C PRO A 27 9.14 6.63 -11.22
N LEU A 28 10.09 5.86 -11.74
CA LEU A 28 11.32 6.46 -12.26
C LEU A 28 10.96 7.30 -13.50
N PRO A 29 11.47 8.55 -13.61
CA PRO A 29 11.21 9.38 -14.77
C PRO A 29 11.62 8.66 -16.06
N GLU A 30 10.83 8.82 -17.13
CA GLU A 30 11.02 8.10 -18.40
C GLU A 30 12.43 8.24 -18.96
N ARG A 31 12.99 9.46 -18.89
CA ARG A 31 14.32 9.80 -19.39
C ARG A 31 15.44 9.60 -18.36
N SER A 32 15.14 9.05 -17.18
CA SER A 32 16.16 8.86 -16.15
C SER A 32 17.12 7.74 -16.53
N ARG A 33 18.43 7.98 -16.30
CA ARG A 33 19.48 6.98 -16.59
C ARG A 33 19.23 5.65 -15.89
N ARG A 34 18.70 5.69 -14.66
CA ARG A 34 18.35 4.49 -13.88
C ARG A 34 17.30 3.64 -14.58
N ARG A 35 16.24 4.27 -15.10
CA ARG A 35 15.18 3.57 -15.84
C ARG A 35 15.71 2.97 -17.13
N VAL A 36 16.44 3.75 -17.93
CA VAL A 36 17.04 3.28 -19.19
C VAL A 36 17.93 2.07 -18.96
N LEU A 37 18.79 2.12 -17.94
CA LEU A 37 19.65 1.00 -17.58
C LEU A 37 18.85 -0.24 -17.13
N ALA A 38 17.86 -0.07 -16.26
CA ALA A 38 17.04 -1.18 -15.79
C ALA A 38 16.28 -1.87 -16.93
N VAL A 39 15.71 -1.10 -17.87
CA VAL A 39 15.05 -1.64 -19.07
C VAL A 39 16.06 -2.37 -19.97
N ALA A 40 17.26 -1.84 -20.16
CA ALA A 40 18.31 -2.50 -20.95
C ALA A 40 18.75 -3.84 -20.31
N VAL A 41 18.83 -3.90 -18.98
CA VAL A 41 19.12 -5.15 -18.25
C VAL A 41 17.99 -6.16 -18.44
N LEU A 42 16.73 -5.75 -18.28
CA LEU A 42 15.56 -6.63 -18.51
C LEU A 42 15.52 -7.16 -19.95
N ARG A 43 15.78 -6.29 -20.95
CA ARG A 43 15.89 -6.69 -22.35
C ARG A 43 16.90 -7.82 -22.52
N ARG A 44 18.10 -7.66 -21.96
CA ARG A 44 19.19 -8.64 -22.10
C ARG A 44 18.91 -9.94 -21.35
N LEU A 45 18.40 -9.86 -20.12
CA LEU A 45 18.18 -11.02 -19.25
C LEU A 45 17.04 -11.91 -19.75
N LEU A 46 16.01 -11.30 -20.34
CA LEU A 46 14.81 -11.97 -20.83
C LEU A 46 14.81 -12.16 -22.36
N GLU A 47 15.93 -11.84 -23.02
CA GLU A 47 16.12 -11.95 -24.48
C GLU A 47 15.01 -11.28 -25.30
N LEU A 48 14.58 -10.09 -24.88
CA LEU A 48 13.45 -9.40 -25.49
C LEU A 48 13.82 -8.66 -26.77
N GLU A 49 12.96 -8.78 -27.76
CA GLU A 49 12.97 -7.99 -28.98
C GLU A 49 12.32 -6.61 -28.77
N ASP A 50 12.60 -5.67 -29.67
CA ASP A 50 12.07 -4.30 -29.56
C ASP A 50 10.53 -4.25 -29.61
N ALA A 51 9.90 -5.15 -30.38
CA ALA A 51 8.44 -5.28 -30.41
C ALA A 51 7.85 -5.73 -29.05
N GLN A 52 8.56 -6.60 -28.32
CA GLN A 52 8.14 -7.07 -27.01
C GLN A 52 8.34 -5.98 -25.94
N LEU A 53 9.42 -5.21 -26.02
CA LEU A 53 9.64 -4.04 -25.16
C LEU A 53 8.59 -2.95 -25.37
N ALA A 54 8.15 -2.74 -26.60
CA ALA A 54 7.10 -1.79 -26.93
C ALA A 54 5.71 -2.25 -26.49
N SER A 55 5.53 -3.54 -26.18
CA SER A 55 4.23 -4.11 -25.81
C SER A 55 3.68 -3.52 -24.51
N ASP A 56 2.36 -3.40 -24.43
CA ASP A 56 1.67 -2.96 -23.22
C ASP A 56 1.83 -3.95 -22.06
N VAL A 57 2.08 -5.23 -22.36
CA VAL A 57 2.34 -6.26 -21.35
C VAL A 57 3.67 -5.99 -20.65
N PHE A 58 4.75 -5.79 -21.42
CA PHE A 58 6.05 -5.45 -20.85
C PHE A 58 5.97 -4.15 -20.07
N ARG A 59 5.41 -3.09 -20.68
CA ARG A 59 5.31 -1.78 -20.04
C ARG A 59 4.62 -1.88 -18.67
N ARG A 60 3.42 -2.47 -18.61
CA ARG A 60 2.66 -2.60 -17.35
C ARG A 60 3.40 -3.40 -16.29
N ARG A 61 4.04 -4.51 -16.66
CA ARG A 61 4.76 -5.37 -15.70
C ARG A 61 6.08 -4.74 -15.23
N ALA A 62 6.80 -4.07 -16.13
CA ALA A 62 8.07 -3.43 -15.81
C ALA A 62 7.87 -2.22 -14.88
N GLU A 63 6.79 -1.45 -15.02
CA GLU A 63 6.51 -0.30 -14.12
C GLU A 63 6.49 -0.70 -12.64
N SER A 64 6.03 -1.91 -12.31
CA SER A 64 6.03 -2.42 -10.93
C SER A 64 7.43 -2.52 -10.30
N PHE A 65 8.49 -2.53 -11.12
CA PHE A 65 9.89 -2.58 -10.68
C PHE A 65 10.64 -1.27 -10.92
N LEU A 66 10.10 -0.37 -11.75
CA LEU A 66 10.74 0.87 -12.17
C LEU A 66 10.28 2.06 -11.34
N PHE A 67 10.46 1.98 -10.03
CA PHE A 67 10.07 3.03 -9.10
C PHE A 67 11.25 3.49 -8.22
N GLN A 68 11.06 4.64 -7.59
CA GLN A 68 11.90 5.14 -6.51
C GLN A 68 11.06 5.32 -5.25
N ARG A 69 11.70 5.10 -4.10
CA ARG A 69 11.11 5.31 -2.78
C ARG A 69 11.08 6.80 -2.47
N VAL A 70 10.01 7.26 -1.84
CA VAL A 70 9.82 8.66 -1.47
C VAL A 70 9.87 8.78 0.05
N ALA A 71 10.87 9.50 0.56
CA ALA A 71 11.03 9.76 1.99
C ALA A 71 10.32 11.06 2.41
N GLY A 72 9.92 11.15 3.67
CA GLY A 72 9.37 12.37 4.27
C GLY A 72 7.94 12.71 3.88
N ARG A 73 7.23 11.86 3.14
CA ARG A 73 5.83 12.12 2.77
C ARG A 73 4.92 11.75 3.94
N ARG A 74 4.08 12.69 4.37
CA ARG A 74 3.06 12.45 5.39
C ARG A 74 1.92 11.67 4.76
N VAL A 75 1.42 10.65 5.47
CA VAL A 75 0.30 9.82 5.03
C VAL A 75 -0.82 9.97 6.04
N THR A 76 -2.00 10.31 5.53
CA THR A 76 -3.25 10.33 6.29
C THR A 76 -4.21 9.38 5.60
N ILE A 77 -4.97 8.61 6.37
CA ILE A 77 -6.04 7.76 5.85
C ILE A 77 -7.38 8.19 6.39
N GLU A 78 -8.44 7.83 5.67
CA GLU A 78 -9.82 7.91 6.11
C GLU A 78 -10.38 6.49 6.27
N LEU A 79 -10.90 6.20 7.46
CA LEU A 79 -11.47 4.91 7.85
C LEU A 79 -12.77 5.19 8.61
N GLY A 80 -13.90 4.72 8.08
CA GLY A 80 -15.22 4.96 8.69
C GLY A 80 -15.56 6.43 8.93
N GLY A 81 -15.19 7.32 8.01
CA GLY A 81 -15.40 8.77 8.12
C GLY A 81 -14.49 9.49 9.12
N ARG A 82 -13.53 8.78 9.75
CA ARG A 82 -12.52 9.37 10.63
C ARG A 82 -11.17 9.41 9.93
N ARG A 83 -10.43 10.50 10.16
CA ARG A 83 -9.07 10.66 9.65
C ARG A 83 -8.05 10.20 10.67
N PHE A 84 -7.07 9.41 10.23
CA PHE A 84 -5.97 8.92 11.04
C PHE A 84 -4.64 9.28 10.39
N ALA A 85 -3.70 9.79 11.18
CA ALA A 85 -2.33 9.97 10.72
C ALA A 85 -1.63 8.60 10.65
N ALA A 86 -1.35 8.12 9.44
CA ALA A 86 -0.63 6.88 9.20
C ALA A 86 0.91 7.04 9.27
N GLY A 87 1.37 8.25 9.63
CA GLY A 87 2.78 8.57 9.86
C GLY A 87 3.44 9.31 8.69
N GLN A 88 4.75 9.20 8.62
CA GLN A 88 5.59 9.79 7.59
C GLN A 88 6.51 8.72 7.02
N SER A 89 6.71 8.72 5.70
CA SER A 89 7.58 7.74 5.06
C SER A 89 9.04 7.93 5.44
N ASP A 90 9.73 6.82 5.73
CA ASP A 90 11.15 6.80 6.06
C ASP A 90 12.04 6.83 4.80
N ARG A 91 13.36 6.66 4.97
CA ARG A 91 14.32 6.63 3.84
C ARG A 91 14.10 5.48 2.87
N SER A 92 13.46 4.41 3.32
CA SER A 92 13.07 3.28 2.49
C SER A 92 11.67 3.45 1.87
N GLY A 93 11.02 4.59 2.12
CA GLY A 93 9.67 4.91 1.66
C GLY A 93 8.57 4.29 2.51
N HIS A 94 8.89 3.52 3.55
CA HIS A 94 7.91 2.83 4.37
C HIS A 94 7.30 3.75 5.41
N PHE A 95 6.04 3.49 5.76
CA PHE A 95 5.37 4.09 6.91
C PHE A 95 4.58 3.03 7.67
N HIS A 96 4.35 3.29 8.95
CA HIS A 96 3.57 2.44 9.84
C HIS A 96 2.96 3.29 10.95
N ALA A 97 1.71 2.99 11.30
CA ALA A 97 1.04 3.53 12.47
C ALA A 97 0.12 2.49 13.10
N GLU A 98 -0.07 2.60 14.41
CA GLU A 98 -1.12 1.90 15.15
C GLU A 98 -2.06 2.92 15.76
N PHE A 99 -3.35 2.59 15.83
CA PHE A 99 -4.34 3.41 16.51
C PHE A 99 -5.40 2.54 17.17
N ASP A 100 -5.85 2.98 18.34
CA ASP A 100 -6.90 2.31 19.08
C ASP A 100 -8.28 2.72 18.55
N LEU A 101 -9.12 1.71 18.38
CA LEU A 101 -10.48 1.78 17.87
C LEU A 101 -11.44 1.21 18.90
N GLU A 102 -12.55 1.90 19.10
CA GLU A 102 -13.63 1.45 19.97
C GLU A 102 -14.31 0.20 19.38
N GLU A 103 -14.77 -0.70 20.27
CA GLU A 103 -15.50 -1.90 19.86
C GLU A 103 -16.74 -1.58 19.00
N SER A 104 -17.51 -0.56 19.40
CA SER A 104 -18.70 -0.10 18.67
C SER A 104 -18.36 0.38 17.26
N PHE A 105 -17.23 1.08 17.11
CA PHE A 105 -16.76 1.61 15.84
C PHE A 105 -16.36 0.47 14.89
N VAL A 106 -15.60 -0.53 15.38
CA VAL A 106 -15.24 -1.71 14.59
C VAL A 106 -16.48 -2.53 14.23
N ALA A 107 -17.38 -2.75 15.18
CA ALA A 107 -18.62 -3.50 14.95
C ALA A 107 -19.53 -2.84 13.90
N GLY A 108 -19.57 -1.51 13.85
CA GLY A 108 -20.36 -0.76 12.86
C GLY A 108 -19.80 -0.81 11.44
N LEU A 109 -18.49 -1.01 11.27
CA LEU A 109 -17.82 -1.04 9.96
C LEU A 109 -17.53 -2.46 9.45
N ALA A 110 -17.27 -3.38 10.36
CA ALA A 110 -16.93 -4.77 10.09
C ALA A 110 -17.76 -5.68 11.00
N PRO A 111 -19.04 -5.93 10.65
CA PRO A 111 -19.92 -6.80 11.41
C PRO A 111 -19.35 -8.22 11.50
N SER A 112 -19.75 -8.96 12.54
CA SER A 112 -19.22 -10.31 12.83
C SER A 112 -19.33 -11.25 11.63
N GLY A 113 -18.26 -12.01 11.35
CA GLY A 113 -18.16 -12.91 10.20
C GLY A 113 -16.74 -13.42 9.98
N SER A 114 -16.53 -14.26 8.97
CA SER A 114 -15.22 -14.85 8.67
C SER A 114 -14.26 -13.94 7.89
N ASP A 115 -14.75 -12.87 7.25
CA ASP A 115 -13.94 -11.93 6.46
C ASP A 115 -14.13 -10.49 6.93
N ARG A 116 -13.87 -10.24 8.22
CA ARG A 116 -14.01 -8.91 8.83
C ARG A 116 -12.85 -8.02 8.42
N ARG A 117 -13.15 -6.96 7.67
CA ARG A 117 -12.16 -5.98 7.22
C ARG A 117 -12.63 -4.55 7.43
N LEU A 118 -11.72 -3.71 7.89
CA LEU A 118 -11.89 -2.27 7.94
C LEU A 118 -11.24 -1.65 6.71
N ALA A 119 -12.06 -1.30 5.72
CA ALA A 119 -11.60 -0.62 4.51
C ALA A 119 -11.24 0.84 4.81
N TYR A 120 -10.17 1.32 4.19
CA TYR A 120 -9.72 2.70 4.28
C TYR A 120 -9.10 3.17 2.98
N ALA A 121 -9.00 4.50 2.83
CA ALA A 121 -8.32 5.12 1.69
C ALA A 121 -7.38 6.22 2.15
N ALA A 122 -6.33 6.49 1.39
CA ALA A 122 -5.47 7.64 1.61
C ALA A 122 -6.26 8.94 1.37
N VAL A 123 -6.04 9.93 2.22
CA VAL A 123 -6.47 11.30 1.95
C VAL A 123 -5.44 11.92 1.01
N LEU A 124 -5.89 12.36 -0.16
CA LEU A 124 -5.04 13.05 -1.14
C LEU A 124 -4.94 14.53 -0.75
N ASP A 125 -3.73 15.09 -0.80
CA ASP A 125 -3.54 16.52 -0.72
C ASP A 125 -3.68 17.08 -2.16
N ASP A 126 -4.56 18.05 -2.40
CA ASP A 126 -4.87 18.61 -3.73
C ASP A 126 -3.69 19.32 -4.44
N GLY A 127 -2.50 19.33 -3.83
CA GLY A 127 -1.32 20.07 -4.31
C GLY A 127 -0.21 19.23 -4.96
N ASP A 128 -0.36 17.90 -5.09
CA ASP A 128 0.66 17.05 -5.70
C ASP A 128 0.35 16.83 -7.19
N GLU A 129 1.27 17.17 -8.10
CA GLU A 129 1.09 17.04 -9.55
C GLU A 129 0.86 15.57 -9.99
N ASP A 130 1.25 14.62 -9.15
CA ASP A 130 1.08 13.16 -9.34
C ASP A 130 -0.16 12.60 -8.63
N THR A 131 -1.17 13.43 -8.34
CA THR A 131 -2.38 12.99 -7.62
C THR A 131 -3.14 11.94 -8.45
N PRO A 132 -3.32 10.70 -7.95
CA PRO A 132 -3.99 9.64 -8.68
C PRO A 132 -5.49 9.91 -8.85
N THR A 133 -6.09 9.39 -9.92
CA THR A 133 -7.53 9.52 -10.24
C THR A 133 -8.45 8.99 -9.13
N ALA A 134 -7.97 8.03 -8.36
CA ALA A 134 -8.64 7.51 -7.18
C ALA A 134 -7.65 7.43 -6.01
N PRO A 135 -8.10 7.69 -4.76
CA PRO A 135 -7.25 7.55 -3.60
C PRO A 135 -6.80 6.09 -3.45
N PRO A 136 -5.50 5.84 -3.21
CA PRO A 136 -5.02 4.51 -2.87
C PRO A 136 -5.81 3.95 -1.69
N ALA A 137 -6.22 2.70 -1.79
CA ALA A 137 -7.05 2.04 -0.79
C ALA A 137 -6.34 0.84 -0.17
N GLY A 138 -6.71 0.53 1.07
CA GLY A 138 -6.23 -0.61 1.81
C GLY A 138 -7.31 -1.16 2.73
N ALA A 139 -6.98 -2.24 3.44
CA ALA A 139 -7.87 -2.82 4.43
C ALA A 139 -7.06 -3.38 5.60
N VAL A 140 -7.62 -3.25 6.80
CA VAL A 140 -7.13 -3.92 8.00
C VAL A 140 -8.03 -5.12 8.28
N HIS A 141 -7.46 -6.31 8.38
CA HIS A 141 -8.20 -7.52 8.75
C HIS A 141 -8.40 -7.55 10.26
N VAL A 142 -9.65 -7.70 10.71
CA VAL A 142 -9.98 -7.81 12.13
C VAL A 142 -9.78 -9.26 12.55
N VAL A 143 -8.77 -9.52 13.38
CA VAL A 143 -8.40 -10.86 13.81
C VAL A 143 -8.79 -11.05 15.26
N ASP A 144 -9.74 -11.96 15.51
CA ASP A 144 -10.18 -12.29 16.87
C ASP A 144 -9.05 -12.88 17.73
N ALA A 145 -9.24 -12.85 19.05
CA ALA A 145 -8.24 -13.33 20.01
C ALA A 145 -7.94 -14.85 19.88
N SER A 146 -8.81 -15.59 19.21
CA SER A 146 -8.69 -17.03 18.97
C SER A 146 -9.15 -17.38 17.56
N GLY A 147 -8.47 -18.33 16.93
CA GLY A 147 -8.79 -18.81 15.60
C GLY A 147 -7.63 -19.59 14.99
N THR A 148 -7.78 -19.97 13.72
CA THR A 148 -6.72 -20.65 12.96
C THR A 148 -6.23 -19.71 11.87
N SER A 149 -4.93 -19.41 11.89
CA SER A 149 -4.24 -18.71 10.81
C SER A 149 -3.41 -19.69 10.01
N VAL A 150 -3.57 -19.67 8.69
CA VAL A 150 -2.71 -20.41 7.77
C VAL A 150 -1.79 -19.39 7.11
N ILE A 151 -0.49 -19.53 7.32
CA ILE A 151 0.52 -18.70 6.68
C ILE A 151 1.12 -19.55 5.55
N SER A 152 0.91 -19.11 4.32
CA SER A 152 1.55 -19.68 3.14
C SER A 152 2.61 -18.71 2.67
N ASP A 153 3.82 -19.21 2.47
CA ASP A 153 4.84 -18.46 1.77
C ASP A 153 4.52 -18.43 0.26
N ILE A 154 5.13 -17.47 -0.45
CA ILE A 154 5.10 -17.38 -1.90
C ILE A 154 6.54 -17.23 -2.36
N ASP A 155 7.03 -18.21 -3.13
CA ASP A 155 8.37 -18.21 -3.74
C ASP A 155 8.51 -17.15 -4.86
#